data_AF-A0A5J6GPH1-F1
#
_entry.id   AF-A0A5J6GPH1-F1
#
_cell.length_a   1.000
_cell.length_b   1.000
_cell.length_c   1.000
_cell.angle_alpha   90.00
_cell.angle_beta   90.00
_cell.angle_gamma   90.00
#
_symmetry.space_group_name_H-M   'P 1'
#
loop_
_entity.id
_entity.type
_entity.pdbx_description
1 polymer ?
#
loop_
_entity_poly.entity_id
_entity_poly.type
_entity_poly.pdbx_seq_one_letter_code
_entity_poly.pdbx_strand_id
1 'polypeptide(L)'
;MGKTNTGIWVERTRPRRTLRRTAVGIAVPMAAVASLLVLTPSGTAAADQGGASGVAPAAAYGELRNNTRWTMEYAYFSGNAHRCDVWNNSLTARKDNWKNLPCEQIALKAGKKAGGPGDDVDGFTFEDRAYDLYMQFGSGDNKKMKYMGGFKKGVWTKITDIDNARCETLGSVARCYVTFP
;
A
#
# COMPACT_ATOMS: atom_id res chain seq x y z
N MET A 1 7.15 -55.20 6.57
CA MET A 1 5.69 -55.26 6.81
C MET A 1 5.32 -54.16 7.80
N GLY A 2 4.91 -52.99 7.30
CA GLY A 2 4.62 -51.81 8.11
C GLY A 2 3.31 -51.18 7.62
N LYS A 3 2.36 -51.02 8.55
CA LYS A 3 0.93 -50.73 8.32
C LYS A 3 0.73 -49.33 7.72
N THR A 4 -0.06 -49.26 6.66
CA THR A 4 -0.57 -48.03 6.03
C THR A 4 -1.72 -47.47 6.87
N ASN A 5 -1.54 -46.28 7.45
CA ASN A 5 -2.60 -45.53 8.12
C ASN A 5 -3.50 -44.87 7.07
N THR A 6 -4.72 -45.35 6.95
CA THR A 6 -5.80 -44.77 6.15
C THR A 6 -6.48 -43.67 6.96
N GLY A 7 -6.05 -42.42 6.78
CA GLY A 7 -6.71 -41.26 7.38
C GLY A 7 -7.99 -40.92 6.61
N ILE A 8 -9.14 -41.11 7.27
CA ILE A 8 -10.47 -40.72 6.77
C ILE A 8 -10.56 -39.19 6.82
N TRP A 9 -10.65 -38.56 5.65
CA TRP A 9 -10.92 -37.12 5.52
C TRP A 9 -12.42 -36.85 5.67
N VAL A 10 -12.80 -36.14 6.72
CA VAL A 10 -14.17 -35.62 6.90
C VAL A 10 -14.24 -34.25 6.22
N GLU A 11 -14.77 -34.23 5.01
CA GLU A 11 -15.02 -33.01 4.24
C GLU A 11 -16.21 -32.25 4.83
N ARG A 12 -15.94 -31.23 5.65
CA ARG A 12 -16.96 -30.31 6.18
C ARG A 12 -17.40 -29.34 5.09
N THR A 13 -18.50 -29.66 4.42
CA THR A 13 -19.24 -28.74 3.55
C THR A 13 -19.73 -27.54 4.36
N ARG A 14 -19.23 -26.34 4.04
CA ARG A 14 -19.73 -25.09 4.63
C ARG A 14 -21.03 -24.68 3.93
N PRO A 15 -22.07 -24.22 4.66
CA PRO A 15 -23.31 -23.75 4.06
C PRO A 15 -23.08 -22.46 3.26
N ARG A 16 -23.54 -22.46 2.01
CA ARG A 16 -23.64 -21.29 1.13
C ARG A 16 -24.62 -20.30 1.75
N ARG A 17 -24.14 -19.14 2.22
CA ARG A 17 -25.02 -18.02 2.56
C ARG A 17 -25.37 -17.26 1.29
N THR A 18 -26.66 -17.24 1.00
CA THR A 18 -27.34 -16.56 -0.09
C THR A 18 -27.19 -15.04 0.03
N LEU A 19 -26.86 -14.40 -1.10
CA LEU A 19 -26.78 -12.95 -1.24
C LEU A 19 -28.12 -12.28 -0.89
N ARG A 20 -28.05 -11.16 -0.16
CA ARG A 20 -29.01 -10.07 -0.26
C ARG A 20 -28.25 -8.82 -0.68
N ARG A 21 -28.29 -8.51 -1.99
CA ARG A 21 -27.88 -7.22 -2.54
C ARG A 21 -29.02 -6.25 -2.30
N THR A 22 -28.85 -5.34 -1.35
CA THR A 22 -29.72 -4.16 -1.22
C THR A 22 -28.98 -3.03 -1.91
N ALA A 23 -29.40 -2.71 -3.15
CA ALA A 23 -28.91 -1.56 -3.88
C ALA A 23 -29.59 -0.30 -3.31
N VAL A 24 -28.81 0.58 -2.69
CA VAL A 24 -29.26 1.92 -2.31
C VAL A 24 -28.60 2.88 -3.30
N GLY A 25 -29.39 3.35 -4.25
CA GLY A 25 -28.99 4.43 -5.15
C GLY A 25 -29.07 5.75 -4.41
N ILE A 26 -27.96 6.49 -4.38
CA ILE A 26 -27.94 7.89 -3.95
C ILE A 26 -27.41 8.70 -5.12
N ALA A 27 -28.31 9.45 -5.74
CA ALA A 27 -27.97 10.49 -6.71
C ALA A 27 -27.46 11.70 -5.94
N VAL A 28 -26.25 12.16 -6.23
CA VAL A 28 -25.72 13.43 -5.73
C VAL A 28 -25.57 14.38 -6.92
N PRO A 29 -26.18 15.58 -6.87
CA PRO A 29 -26.08 16.57 -7.94
C PRO A 29 -24.69 17.22 -8.00
N MET A 30 -24.21 17.44 -9.22
CA MET A 30 -23.00 18.21 -9.52
C MET A 30 -23.22 19.70 -9.18
N ALA A 31 -22.33 20.26 -8.38
CA ALA A 31 -22.17 21.71 -8.26
C ALA A 31 -20.93 22.13 -9.05
N ALA A 32 -21.14 22.80 -10.18
CA ALA A 32 -20.10 23.49 -10.92
C ALA A 32 -19.71 24.76 -10.16
N VAL A 33 -18.43 24.89 -9.80
CA VAL A 33 -17.87 26.15 -9.29
C VAL A 33 -16.84 26.62 -10.31
N ALA A 34 -17.21 27.66 -11.05
CA ALA A 34 -16.32 28.45 -11.88
C ALA A 34 -15.75 29.58 -11.02
N SER A 35 -14.43 29.66 -10.86
CA SER A 35 -13.77 30.79 -10.23
C SER A 35 -12.50 31.20 -10.98
N LEU A 36 -12.64 32.35 -11.63
CA LEU A 36 -11.70 33.39 -12.09
C LEU A 36 -10.18 33.15 -12.04
N LEU A 37 -9.56 33.45 -13.19
CA LEU A 37 -8.17 33.85 -13.36
C LEU A 37 -7.78 35.08 -12.52
N VAL A 38 -6.53 35.11 -12.03
CA VAL A 38 -5.78 36.34 -11.77
C VAL A 38 -4.42 36.24 -12.46
N LEU A 39 -4.14 37.21 -13.34
CA LEU A 39 -2.87 37.39 -14.04
C LEU A 39 -1.91 38.34 -13.28
N THR A 40 -0.62 37.96 -13.27
CA THR A 40 0.61 38.81 -13.36
C THR A 40 0.98 39.73 -12.17
N PRO A 41 2.28 40.03 -11.89
CA PRO A 41 3.36 40.25 -12.86
C PRO A 41 4.75 39.67 -12.57
N SER A 42 5.56 39.69 -13.65
CA SER A 42 6.99 39.45 -13.72
C SER A 42 7.78 40.58 -13.05
N GLY A 43 8.68 40.22 -12.14
CA GLY A 43 9.71 41.11 -11.59
C GLY A 43 11.06 40.39 -11.58
N THR A 44 12.07 40.99 -12.20
CA THR A 44 13.47 40.52 -12.19
C THR A 44 14.35 41.53 -11.46
N ALA A 45 15.20 41.03 -10.55
CA ALA A 45 16.53 41.50 -10.11
C ALA A 45 16.69 41.22 -8.60
N ALA A 46 17.42 40.19 -8.18
CA ALA A 46 18.88 40.09 -8.03
C ALA A 46 19.43 40.81 -6.78
N ALA A 47 19.88 40.03 -5.79
CA ALA A 47 21.15 40.25 -5.07
C ALA A 47 21.42 39.08 -4.10
N ASP A 48 22.69 38.68 -4.12
CA ASP A 48 23.40 37.64 -3.39
C ASP A 48 23.51 37.93 -1.89
N GLN A 49 23.27 36.91 -1.04
CA GLN A 49 23.98 36.72 0.23
C GLN A 49 24.03 35.23 0.57
N GLY A 50 25.24 34.67 0.56
CA GLY A 50 25.56 33.36 1.13
C GLY A 50 25.15 33.27 2.60
N GLY A 51 23.96 32.72 2.83
CA GLY A 51 23.57 32.09 4.09
C GLY A 51 23.48 30.60 3.85
N ALA A 52 24.13 29.80 4.68
CA ALA A 52 23.95 28.35 4.71
C ALA A 52 22.45 28.06 4.73
N SER A 53 21.92 27.71 3.57
CA SER A 53 20.50 27.49 3.39
C SER A 53 20.19 26.23 4.19
N GLY A 54 19.61 26.43 5.37
CA GLY A 54 18.89 25.42 6.12
C GLY A 54 17.65 25.02 5.32
N VAL A 55 17.88 24.53 4.08
CA VAL A 55 16.92 23.74 3.34
C VAL A 55 16.65 22.58 4.27
N ALA A 56 15.50 22.64 4.96
CA ALA A 56 14.99 21.48 5.66
C ALA A 56 15.13 20.31 4.68
N PRO A 57 15.77 19.19 5.10
CA PRO A 57 15.97 18.07 4.19
C PRO A 57 14.63 17.79 3.54
N ALA A 58 14.60 17.79 2.20
CA ALA A 58 13.37 17.51 1.45
C ALA A 58 12.74 16.27 2.09
N ALA A 59 11.48 16.38 2.54
CA ALA A 59 10.82 15.30 3.26
C ALA A 59 11.01 14.01 2.46
N ALA A 60 11.45 12.94 3.13
CA ALA A 60 11.64 11.66 2.46
C ALA A 60 10.25 11.14 2.08
N TYR A 61 9.92 11.18 0.79
CA TYR A 61 8.67 10.60 0.31
C TYR A 61 8.89 9.15 -0.07
N GLY A 62 8.14 8.26 0.55
CA GLY A 62 8.08 6.85 0.23
C GLY A 62 7.54 6.63 -1.18
N GLU A 63 8.04 5.57 -1.83
CA GLU A 63 7.62 5.19 -3.17
C GLU A 63 7.25 3.70 -3.21
N LEU A 64 6.15 3.39 -3.89
CA LEU A 64 5.69 2.04 -4.15
C LEU A 64 5.95 1.65 -5.60
N ARG A 65 6.71 0.58 -5.84
CA ARG A 65 7.03 0.06 -7.18
C ARG A 65 6.48 -1.34 -7.41
N ASN A 66 5.73 -1.51 -8.48
CA ASN A 66 5.28 -2.81 -8.97
C ASN A 66 6.20 -3.32 -10.08
N ASN A 67 7.29 -4.00 -9.74
CA ASN A 67 8.15 -4.70 -10.71
C ASN A 67 7.69 -6.15 -10.95
N THR A 68 6.48 -6.50 -10.52
CA THR A 68 5.91 -7.81 -10.81
C THR A 68 5.27 -7.81 -12.20
N ARG A 69 5.00 -9.00 -12.73
CA ARG A 69 4.19 -9.18 -13.95
C ARG A 69 2.67 -9.05 -13.72
N TRP A 70 2.24 -8.76 -12.50
CA TRP A 70 0.83 -8.74 -12.10
C TRP A 70 0.38 -7.34 -11.75
N THR A 71 -0.93 -7.12 -11.75
CA THR A 71 -1.51 -5.89 -11.22
C THR A 71 -1.47 -5.94 -9.69
N MET A 72 -0.96 -4.87 -9.09
CA MET A 72 -1.02 -4.64 -7.65
C MET A 72 -2.07 -3.57 -7.40
N GLU A 73 -2.58 -3.46 -6.19
CA GLU A 73 -3.38 -2.33 -5.75
C GLU A 73 -2.66 -1.57 -4.66
N TYR A 74 -2.83 -0.25 -4.67
CA TYR A 74 -2.42 0.60 -3.57
C TYR A 74 -3.64 1.37 -3.05
N ALA A 75 -3.55 1.85 -1.83
CA ALA A 75 -4.65 2.55 -1.22
C ALA A 75 -4.20 3.75 -0.41
N TYR A 76 -5.15 4.68 -0.32
CA TYR A 76 -5.19 5.71 0.71
C TYR A 76 -6.14 5.22 1.81
N PHE A 77 -5.68 5.14 3.05
CA PHE A 77 -6.49 4.76 4.23
C PHE A 77 -7.18 5.98 4.84
N SER A 78 -7.43 6.98 4.00
CA SER A 78 -8.35 8.08 4.21
C SER A 78 -9.42 7.98 3.13
N GLY A 79 -10.69 8.07 3.50
CA GLY A 79 -11.80 7.95 2.53
C GLY A 79 -12.97 7.11 3.05
N ASN A 80 -13.99 6.93 2.22
CA ASN A 80 -15.23 6.21 2.56
C ASN A 80 -15.69 5.24 1.47
N ALA A 81 -14.86 4.91 0.48
CA ALA A 81 -15.26 4.12 -0.68
C ALA A 81 -15.33 2.61 -0.40
N HIS A 82 -14.26 2.05 0.20
CA HIS A 82 -14.11 0.63 0.46
C HIS A 82 -13.69 0.34 1.89
N ARG A 83 -13.61 -0.95 2.25
CA ARG A 83 -13.10 -1.43 3.53
C ARG A 83 -11.94 -2.40 3.28
N CYS A 84 -10.77 -2.08 3.80
CA CYS A 84 -9.54 -2.85 3.65
C CYS A 84 -9.19 -3.56 4.96
N ASP A 85 -8.87 -4.86 4.88
CA ASP A 85 -8.30 -5.62 6.01
C ASP A 85 -6.79 -5.37 6.07
N VAL A 86 -6.41 -4.42 6.93
CA VAL A 86 -5.04 -3.91 7.04
C VAL A 86 -4.28 -4.68 8.11
N TRP A 87 -3.19 -5.33 7.70
CA TRP A 87 -2.17 -5.86 8.59
C TRP A 87 -1.15 -4.76 8.91
N ASN A 88 -0.56 -4.83 10.11
CA ASN A 88 0.45 -3.88 10.58
C ASN A 88 -0.07 -2.43 10.72
N ASN A 89 -1.26 -2.25 11.30
CA ASN A 89 -1.87 -0.92 11.44
C ASN A 89 -1.20 0.02 12.48
N SER A 90 -0.10 -0.37 13.11
CA SER A 90 0.65 0.49 14.04
C SER A 90 2.15 0.29 13.89
N LEU A 91 2.89 1.40 13.80
CA LEU A 91 4.35 1.41 13.70
C LEU A 91 5.04 0.80 14.92
N THR A 92 4.50 1.01 16.12
CA THR A 92 5.06 0.46 17.36
C THR A 92 4.79 -1.03 17.52
N ALA A 93 3.82 -1.56 16.78
CA ALA A 93 3.40 -2.93 16.92
C ALA A 93 3.27 -3.59 15.55
N ARG A 94 4.39 -3.61 14.80
CA ARG A 94 4.64 -4.41 13.57
C ARG A 94 4.56 -5.93 13.81
N LYS A 95 3.51 -6.35 14.52
CA LYS A 95 3.14 -7.69 14.98
C LYS A 95 1.61 -7.75 14.96
N ASP A 96 1.05 -8.39 13.94
CA ASP A 96 -0.33 -8.92 13.89
C ASP A 96 -1.48 -8.02 14.36
N ASN A 97 -1.34 -6.70 14.18
CA ASN A 97 -2.43 -5.77 14.41
C ASN A 97 -3.25 -5.62 13.14
N TRP A 98 -4.40 -6.28 13.15
CA TRP A 98 -5.40 -6.24 12.10
C TRP A 98 -6.41 -5.14 12.37
N LYS A 99 -6.71 -4.33 11.35
CA LYS A 99 -7.80 -3.37 11.41
C LYS A 99 -8.52 -3.31 10.07
N ASN A 100 -9.85 -3.39 10.13
CA ASN A 100 -10.67 -3.12 8.98
C ASN A 100 -10.86 -1.59 8.88
N LEU A 101 -10.27 -0.97 7.86
CA LEU A 101 -10.21 0.49 7.68
C LEU A 101 -10.96 0.94 6.43
N PRO A 102 -11.57 2.13 6.42
CA PRO A 102 -11.96 2.76 5.16
C PRO A 102 -10.76 2.95 4.24
N CYS A 103 -10.94 2.74 2.95
CA CYS A 103 -9.87 2.91 1.98
C CYS A 103 -10.39 3.28 0.59
N GLU A 104 -9.58 4.01 -0.16
CA GLU A 104 -9.72 4.19 -1.61
C GLU A 104 -8.64 3.35 -2.30
N GLN A 105 -9.04 2.46 -3.22
CA GLN A 105 -8.16 1.50 -3.86
C GLN A 105 -7.90 1.88 -5.31
N ILE A 106 -6.64 1.83 -5.73
CA ILE A 106 -6.21 2.20 -7.08
C ILE A 106 -5.31 1.12 -7.64
N ALA A 107 -5.59 0.69 -8.87
CA ALA A 107 -4.81 -0.32 -9.56
C ALA A 107 -3.45 0.25 -10.04
N LEU A 108 -2.37 -0.41 -9.65
CA LEU A 108 -1.01 -0.16 -10.11
C LEU A 108 -0.55 -1.27 -11.06
N LYS A 109 -0.54 -0.95 -12.36
CA LYS A 109 -0.13 -1.88 -13.42
C LYS A 109 1.34 -2.33 -13.25
N ALA A 110 1.67 -3.47 -13.84
CA ALA A 110 3.03 -3.99 -13.92
C ALA A 110 4.01 -2.94 -14.49
N GLY A 111 5.19 -2.83 -13.89
CA GLY A 111 6.25 -1.89 -14.25
C GLY A 111 5.96 -0.43 -13.88
N LYS A 112 4.91 -0.15 -13.11
CA LYS A 112 4.54 1.21 -12.67
C LYS A 112 4.91 1.46 -11.22
N LYS A 113 4.88 2.74 -10.85
CA LYS A 113 5.13 3.24 -9.50
C LYS A 113 4.02 4.19 -9.05
N ALA A 114 3.83 4.30 -7.75
CA ALA A 114 2.95 5.25 -7.07
C ALA A 114 3.67 5.86 -5.87
N GLY A 115 3.18 7.00 -5.39
CA GLY A 115 3.79 7.77 -4.32
C GLY A 115 4.88 8.73 -4.81
N GLY A 116 5.52 9.42 -3.87
CA GLY A 116 6.50 10.47 -4.11
C GLY A 116 6.02 11.83 -3.60
N PRO A 117 6.67 12.94 -3.98
CA PRO A 117 6.30 14.27 -3.50
C PRO A 117 4.83 14.59 -3.79
N GLY A 118 4.02 14.73 -2.73
CA GLY A 118 2.60 15.10 -2.82
C GLY A 118 1.62 13.91 -2.91
N ASP A 119 2.11 12.68 -3.07
CA ASP A 119 1.28 11.48 -3.12
C ASP A 119 1.75 10.50 -2.02
N ASP A 120 0.96 10.34 -0.97
CA ASP A 120 1.26 9.42 0.14
C ASP A 120 0.53 8.09 -0.03
N VAL A 121 1.24 6.99 -0.26
CA VAL A 121 0.62 5.68 -0.36
C VAL A 121 0.58 5.02 1.03
N ASP A 122 -0.61 4.81 1.57
CA ASP A 122 -0.77 4.22 2.92
C ASP A 122 -0.58 2.70 2.94
N GLY A 123 -0.77 2.01 1.81
CA GLY A 123 -0.68 0.57 1.77
C GLY A 123 -0.83 -0.04 0.39
N PHE A 124 -0.53 -1.33 0.31
CA PHE A 124 -0.64 -2.10 -0.93
C PHE A 124 -1.12 -3.53 -0.70
N THR A 125 -1.65 -4.13 -1.76
CA THR A 125 -2.02 -5.56 -1.80
C THR A 125 -1.99 -6.12 -3.21
N PHE A 126 -2.19 -7.44 -3.32
CA PHE A 126 -2.55 -8.11 -4.56
C PHE A 126 -3.92 -8.78 -4.39
N GLU A 127 -4.93 -8.33 -5.14
CA GLU A 127 -6.30 -8.86 -5.03
C GLU A 127 -6.45 -10.30 -5.57
N ASP A 128 -5.59 -10.72 -6.51
CA ASP A 128 -5.72 -12.01 -7.19
C ASP A 128 -4.74 -13.09 -6.69
N ARG A 129 -3.75 -12.74 -5.85
CA ARG A 129 -2.68 -13.67 -5.43
C ARG A 129 -2.06 -13.36 -4.08
N ALA A 130 -1.47 -14.39 -3.50
CA ALA A 130 -0.62 -14.27 -2.32
C ALA A 130 0.72 -13.60 -2.67
N TYR A 131 1.37 -13.00 -1.67
CA TYR A 131 2.70 -12.42 -1.77
C TYR A 131 3.54 -12.66 -0.52
N ASP A 132 4.85 -12.73 -0.69
CA ASP A 132 5.81 -12.76 0.41
C ASP A 132 6.20 -11.34 0.80
N LEU A 133 6.24 -11.04 2.10
CA LEU A 133 6.68 -9.72 2.59
C LEU A 133 8.02 -9.83 3.33
N TYR A 134 8.93 -8.92 2.99
CA TYR A 134 10.18 -8.68 3.69
C TYR A 134 10.21 -7.22 4.14
N MET A 135 10.53 -6.97 5.40
CA MET A 135 10.67 -5.63 5.93
C MET A 135 12.07 -5.40 6.45
N GLN A 136 12.61 -4.21 6.20
CA GLN A 136 13.87 -3.78 6.78
C GLN A 136 13.72 -3.63 8.30
N PHE A 137 14.79 -3.82 9.04
CA PHE A 137 14.93 -3.58 10.48
C PHE A 137 16.35 -3.09 10.77
N GLY A 138 16.53 -2.34 11.87
CA GLY A 138 17.80 -1.74 12.23
C GLY A 138 17.98 -0.32 11.68
N SER A 139 19.09 0.33 12.03
CA SER A 139 19.43 1.71 11.68
C SER A 139 20.87 1.81 11.17
N GLY A 140 21.15 2.84 10.35
CA GLY A 140 22.48 3.06 9.76
C GLY A 140 22.96 1.86 8.94
N ASP A 141 24.22 1.45 9.13
CA ASP A 141 24.84 0.33 8.41
C ASP A 141 24.31 -1.04 8.83
N ASN A 142 23.53 -1.12 9.91
CA ASN A 142 22.99 -2.38 10.45
C ASN A 142 21.60 -2.75 9.90
N LYS A 143 21.17 -2.13 8.80
CA LYS A 143 19.89 -2.42 8.14
C LYS A 143 19.87 -3.86 7.61
N LYS A 144 18.87 -4.65 8.02
CA LYS A 144 18.67 -6.04 7.59
C LYS A 144 17.23 -6.26 7.13
N MET A 145 17.05 -7.06 6.08
CA MET A 145 15.72 -7.51 5.68
C MET A 145 15.31 -8.73 6.50
N LYS A 146 14.10 -8.71 7.06
CA LYS A 146 13.48 -9.83 7.76
C LYS A 146 12.25 -10.29 7.00
N TYR A 147 12.13 -11.60 6.79
CA TYR A 147 10.92 -12.20 6.27
C TYR A 147 9.78 -12.09 7.29
N MET A 148 8.68 -11.48 6.88
CA MET A 148 7.50 -11.26 7.72
C MET A 148 6.44 -12.35 7.55
N GLY A 149 6.50 -13.11 6.44
CA GLY A 149 5.55 -14.17 6.14
C GLY A 149 4.95 -14.04 4.75
N GLY A 150 4.16 -15.05 4.40
CA GLY A 150 3.33 -15.07 3.20
C GLY A 150 1.94 -14.55 3.54
N PHE A 151 1.48 -13.58 2.77
CA PHE A 151 0.19 -12.92 2.92
C PHE A 151 -0.76 -13.42 1.84
N LYS A 152 -2.02 -13.68 2.24
CA LYS A 152 -3.07 -14.08 1.30
C LYS A 152 -3.46 -12.90 0.41
N LYS A 153 -4.06 -13.21 -0.73
CA LYS A 153 -4.64 -12.20 -1.63
C LYS A 153 -5.63 -11.30 -0.89
N GLY A 154 -5.66 -10.02 -1.24
CA GLY A 154 -6.52 -8.99 -0.65
C GLY A 154 -6.15 -8.58 0.79
N VAL A 155 -5.07 -9.11 1.35
CA VAL A 155 -4.53 -8.62 2.64
C VAL A 155 -3.67 -7.40 2.40
N TRP A 156 -4.01 -6.29 3.04
CA TRP A 156 -3.34 -5.00 2.86
C TRP A 156 -2.14 -4.88 3.79
N THR A 157 -0.95 -4.62 3.23
CA THR A 157 0.24 -4.24 4.00
C THR A 157 0.28 -2.73 4.13
N LYS A 158 0.21 -2.23 5.35
CA LYS A 158 0.41 -0.82 5.64
C LYS A 158 1.88 -0.43 5.53
N ILE A 159 2.13 0.71 4.89
CA ILE A 159 3.41 1.43 4.86
C ILE A 159 3.17 2.86 5.36
N THR A 160 4.24 3.60 5.61
CA THR A 160 4.19 5.02 5.99
C THR A 160 4.63 5.92 4.85
N ASP A 161 4.39 7.21 5.03
CA ASP A 161 4.79 8.31 4.15
C ASP A 161 6.27 8.33 3.78
N ILE A 162 7.14 7.72 4.59
CA ILE A 162 8.58 7.63 4.35
C ILE A 162 9.05 6.23 3.90
N ASP A 163 8.17 5.22 3.96
CA ASP A 163 8.53 3.85 3.61
C ASP A 163 8.57 3.67 2.09
N ASN A 164 9.63 3.05 1.58
CA ASN A 164 9.70 2.59 0.20
C ASN A 164 9.29 1.12 0.12
N ALA A 165 8.45 0.77 -0.84
CA ALA A 165 8.00 -0.59 -1.09
C ALA A 165 8.28 -1.01 -2.54
N ARG A 166 8.91 -2.17 -2.73
CA ARG A 166 9.23 -2.72 -4.05
C ARG A 166 8.78 -4.16 -4.13
N CYS A 167 7.93 -4.49 -5.09
CA CYS A 167 7.49 -5.86 -5.33
C CYS A 167 8.07 -6.41 -6.63
N GLU A 168 8.59 -7.64 -6.60
CA GLU A 168 9.26 -8.31 -7.72
C GLU A 168 8.64 -9.70 -7.98
N THR A 169 8.71 -10.17 -9.21
CA THR A 169 8.30 -11.55 -9.54
C THR A 169 9.47 -12.51 -9.29
N LEU A 170 9.29 -13.44 -8.36
CA LEU A 170 10.22 -14.54 -8.14
C LEU A 170 9.50 -15.87 -8.33
N GLY A 171 9.74 -16.51 -9.48
CA GLY A 171 9.01 -17.71 -9.88
C GLY A 171 7.50 -17.44 -10.00
N SER A 172 6.70 -18.13 -9.19
CA SER A 172 5.23 -17.98 -9.14
C SER A 172 4.74 -17.01 -8.07
N VAL A 173 5.63 -16.45 -7.25
CA VAL A 173 5.26 -15.64 -6.08
C VAL A 173 5.66 -14.17 -6.30
N ALA A 174 4.80 -13.24 -5.86
CA ALA A 174 5.16 -11.83 -5.73
C ALA A 174 5.92 -11.64 -4.42
N ARG A 175 7.10 -11.05 -4.47
CA ARG A 175 7.91 -10.78 -3.28
C ARG A 175 8.07 -9.29 -3.09
N CYS A 176 7.62 -8.78 -1.97
CA CYS A 176 7.63 -7.36 -1.63
C CYS A 176 8.64 -7.06 -0.54
N TYR A 177 9.38 -5.97 -0.74
CA TYR A 177 10.41 -5.48 0.17
C TYR A 177 10.04 -4.08 0.61
N VAL A 178 9.90 -3.86 1.92
CA VAL A 178 9.64 -2.55 2.51
C VAL A 178 10.90 -2.07 3.23
N THR A 179 11.37 -0.88 2.89
CA THR A 179 12.57 -0.24 3.44
C THR A 179 12.22 1.15 3.93
N PHE A 180 12.94 1.64 4.94
CA PHE A 180 12.76 3.00 5.47
C PHE A 180 14.10 3.76 5.41
N PRO A 181 14.04 5.09 5.40
CA PRO A 181 15.23 5.95 5.41
C PRO A 181 16.19 5.65 6.58
#